data_AF-A0A2Z6S9M1-F1
#
_entry.id   AF-A0A2Z6S9M1-F1
#
_cell.length_a   1.000
_cell.length_b   1.000
_cell.length_c   1.000
_cell.angle_alpha   90.00
_cell.angle_beta   90.00
_cell.angle_gamma   90.00
#
_symmetry.space_group_name_H-M   'P 1'
#
loop_
_entity.id
_entity.type
_entity.pdbx_description
1 polymer ?
#
loop_
_entity_poly.entity_id
_entity_poly.type
_entity_poly.pdbx_seq_one_letter_code
_entity_poly.pdbx_strand_id
1 'polypeptide(L)'
;MVNAQEYIKQNFPKHAQEIVAVSKNLEGDLDLSDYPNLTKVDIGINSQLRSLKLASSNRITWMSLYNTNINNFSFVAELPNIQTICLPRTGDLIGGGPGNAYIAQVVQDVCQKKNQELEKLSQEKDQELGKLSKEKDQELEKLSQEKYQELEKLSQEKDQELEKLSQENQQFRELSKLLFPNRPYNFLELQLEVARLKYQELIPQVRNKKIELEQLITNAKNKTEVSFVAIIDLFLGTQKQIVEQGDNSDIVRGQLTAYQNVLQTKLTQEELQTLLNKQTELCQLENHLANLKLIIKQD
;
A
#
# COMPACT_ATOMS: atom_id res chain seq x y z
N MET A 1 -44.22 -62.30 -24.19
CA MET A 1 -43.70 -61.27 -23.26
C MET A 1 -42.19 -61.30 -23.37
N VAL A 2 -41.50 -60.20 -23.09
CA VAL A 2 -40.05 -60.09 -23.24
C VAL A 2 -39.44 -59.78 -21.87
N ASN A 3 -38.44 -60.55 -21.43
CA ASN A 3 -37.74 -60.25 -20.19
C ASN A 3 -37.13 -58.83 -20.24
N ALA A 4 -37.50 -57.97 -19.29
CA ALA A 4 -37.10 -56.56 -19.30
C ALA A 4 -35.57 -56.39 -19.27
N GLN A 5 -34.89 -57.16 -18.42
CA GLN A 5 -33.44 -57.04 -18.24
C GLN A 5 -32.66 -57.49 -19.48
N GLU A 6 -33.07 -58.61 -20.08
CA GLU A 6 -32.45 -59.14 -21.31
C GLU A 6 -32.66 -58.19 -22.48
N TYR A 7 -33.88 -57.67 -22.64
CA TYR A 7 -34.18 -56.69 -23.68
C TYR A 7 -33.27 -55.46 -23.56
N ILE A 8 -33.15 -54.91 -22.35
CA ILE A 8 -32.34 -53.72 -22.13
C ILE A 8 -30.85 -54.00 -22.40
N LYS A 9 -30.31 -55.14 -21.94
CA LYS A 9 -28.90 -55.53 -22.19
C LYS A 9 -28.59 -55.76 -23.68
N GLN A 10 -29.54 -56.25 -24.47
CA GLN A 10 -29.35 -56.50 -25.90
C GLN A 10 -29.48 -55.22 -26.74
N ASN A 11 -30.33 -54.28 -26.33
CA ASN A 11 -30.70 -53.14 -27.16
C ASN A 11 -30.01 -51.83 -26.77
N PHE A 12 -29.44 -51.73 -25.57
CA PHE A 12 -28.80 -50.51 -25.08
C PHE A 12 -27.38 -50.79 -24.57
N PRO A 13 -26.37 -50.03 -25.03
CA PRO A 13 -25.02 -50.16 -24.50
C PRO A 13 -24.94 -49.60 -23.07
N LYS A 14 -23.99 -50.10 -22.26
CA LYS A 14 -23.81 -49.66 -20.86
C LYS A 14 -23.52 -48.17 -20.69
N HIS A 15 -23.01 -47.51 -21.72
CA HIS A 15 -22.77 -46.07 -21.74
C HIS A 15 -23.94 -45.25 -22.30
N ALA A 16 -25.11 -45.87 -22.53
CA ALA A 16 -26.30 -45.19 -23.01
C ALA A 16 -26.68 -44.02 -22.10
N GLN A 17 -27.03 -42.90 -22.74
CA GLN A 17 -27.58 -41.73 -22.06
C GLN A 17 -29.11 -41.80 -21.97
N GLU A 18 -29.74 -42.49 -22.91
CA GLU A 18 -31.19 -42.65 -22.96
C GLU A 18 -31.57 -44.11 -23.12
N ILE A 19 -32.57 -44.54 -22.35
CA ILE A 19 -33.25 -45.82 -22.56
C ILE A 19 -34.70 -45.50 -22.89
N VAL A 20 -35.14 -45.87 -24.10
CA VAL A 20 -36.51 -45.70 -24.57
C VAL A 20 -37.04 -47.05 -25.04
N ALA A 21 -37.72 -47.76 -24.13
CA ALA A 21 -38.26 -49.09 -24.32
C ALA A 21 -39.79 -49.12 -24.15
N VAL A 22 -40.48 -48.20 -24.84
CA VAL A 22 -41.93 -48.04 -24.78
C VAL A 22 -42.66 -49.13 -25.57
N SER A 23 -43.75 -49.67 -25.00
CA SER A 23 -44.63 -50.68 -25.65
C SER A 23 -43.88 -51.92 -26.16
N LYS A 24 -42.87 -52.38 -25.41
CA LYS A 24 -42.06 -53.55 -25.78
C LYS A 24 -42.56 -54.86 -25.15
N ASN A 25 -43.68 -54.79 -24.42
CA ASN A 25 -44.26 -55.91 -23.69
C ASN A 25 -43.23 -56.51 -22.70
N LEU A 26 -42.50 -55.62 -22.03
CA LEU A 26 -41.48 -55.98 -21.04
C LEU A 26 -42.15 -56.52 -19.77
N GLU A 27 -41.57 -57.57 -19.21
CA GLU A 27 -42.01 -58.18 -17.96
C GLU A 27 -40.87 -58.38 -16.95
N GLY A 28 -41.25 -58.51 -15.68
CA GLY A 28 -40.34 -58.82 -14.59
C GLY A 28 -39.75 -57.59 -13.91
N ASP A 29 -38.53 -57.73 -13.43
CA ASP A 29 -37.78 -56.71 -12.70
C ASP A 29 -36.71 -56.09 -13.60
N LEU A 30 -36.53 -54.77 -13.51
CA LEU A 30 -35.53 -54.05 -14.29
C LEU A 30 -34.50 -53.37 -13.40
N ASP A 31 -33.24 -53.77 -13.53
CA ASP A 31 -32.11 -53.11 -12.89
C ASP A 31 -31.30 -52.32 -13.93
N LEU A 32 -31.33 -51.00 -13.78
CA LEU A 32 -30.55 -50.04 -14.59
C LEU A 32 -29.31 -49.54 -13.85
N SER A 33 -28.90 -50.15 -12.73
CA SER A 33 -27.73 -49.72 -11.96
C SER A 33 -26.42 -49.73 -12.76
N ASP A 34 -26.35 -50.59 -13.78
CA ASP A 34 -25.18 -50.70 -14.65
C ASP A 34 -25.12 -49.62 -15.76
N TYR A 35 -26.04 -48.64 -15.77
CA TYR A 35 -26.11 -47.58 -16.78
C TYR A 35 -25.85 -46.21 -16.13
N PRO A 36 -24.59 -45.88 -15.78
CA PRO A 36 -24.26 -44.71 -14.97
C PRO A 36 -24.47 -43.35 -15.68
N ASN A 37 -24.60 -43.36 -17.01
CA ASN A 37 -24.71 -42.15 -17.83
C ASN A 37 -26.16 -41.75 -18.16
N LEU A 38 -27.16 -42.46 -17.63
CA LEU A 38 -28.56 -42.20 -17.97
C LEU A 38 -28.98 -40.80 -17.54
N THR A 39 -29.50 -40.06 -18.51
CA THR A 39 -30.20 -38.78 -18.34
C THR A 39 -31.70 -38.94 -18.54
N LYS A 40 -32.11 -39.93 -19.35
CA LYS A 40 -33.51 -40.17 -19.71
C LYS A 40 -33.89 -41.65 -19.68
N VAL A 41 -35.02 -41.97 -19.04
CA VAL A 41 -35.59 -43.33 -19.00
C VAL A 41 -37.06 -43.29 -19.37
N ASP A 42 -37.43 -43.89 -20.50
CA ASP A 42 -38.82 -44.11 -20.91
C ASP A 42 -39.09 -45.61 -21.06
N ILE A 43 -39.81 -46.18 -20.11
CA ILE A 43 -40.21 -47.59 -20.12
C ILE A 43 -41.73 -47.72 -20.06
N GLY A 44 -42.45 -46.71 -20.55
CA GLY A 44 -43.90 -46.68 -20.52
C GLY A 44 -44.58 -47.80 -21.33
N ILE A 45 -45.83 -48.08 -20.99
CA ILE A 45 -46.69 -49.06 -21.68
C ILE A 45 -46.08 -50.47 -21.62
N ASN A 46 -45.55 -50.84 -20.46
CA ASN A 46 -45.07 -52.18 -20.14
C ASN A 46 -45.75 -52.66 -18.86
N SER A 47 -47.01 -53.07 -18.97
CA SER A 47 -47.90 -53.38 -17.83
C SER A 47 -47.47 -54.59 -17.00
N GLN A 48 -46.53 -55.40 -17.48
CA GLN A 48 -46.00 -56.56 -16.75
C GLN A 48 -44.68 -56.27 -16.02
N LEU A 49 -44.16 -55.04 -16.13
CA LEU A 49 -42.96 -54.60 -15.43
C LEU A 49 -43.29 -54.24 -13.97
N ARG A 50 -42.61 -54.85 -13.00
CA ARG A 50 -43.00 -54.85 -11.58
C ARG A 50 -42.07 -54.02 -10.69
N SER A 51 -40.80 -53.91 -11.03
CA SER A 51 -39.84 -53.11 -10.28
C SER A 51 -38.83 -52.42 -11.18
N LEU A 52 -38.31 -51.31 -10.67
CA LEU A 52 -37.24 -50.56 -11.29
C LEU A 52 -36.21 -50.24 -10.20
N LYS A 53 -34.96 -50.61 -10.46
CA LYS A 53 -33.82 -50.19 -9.67
C LYS A 53 -32.92 -49.32 -10.53
N LEU A 54 -32.46 -48.22 -9.95
CA LEU A 54 -31.53 -47.28 -10.58
C LEU A 54 -30.25 -47.28 -9.75
N ALA A 55 -29.13 -46.99 -10.40
CA ALA A 55 -27.96 -46.52 -9.67
C ALA A 55 -28.32 -45.21 -8.98
N SER A 56 -27.57 -44.84 -7.95
CA SER A 56 -27.51 -43.48 -7.41
C SER A 56 -26.91 -42.55 -8.48
N SER A 57 -27.64 -42.36 -9.58
CA SER A 57 -27.27 -41.52 -10.70
C SER A 57 -27.81 -40.13 -10.44
N ASN A 58 -26.89 -39.18 -10.33
CA ASN A 58 -27.26 -37.77 -10.25
C ASN A 58 -27.64 -37.18 -11.62
N ARG A 59 -27.72 -37.95 -12.71
CA ARG A 59 -27.86 -37.38 -14.07
C ARG A 59 -29.26 -37.46 -14.65
N ILE A 60 -30.15 -38.28 -14.09
CA ILE A 60 -31.50 -38.48 -14.63
C ILE A 60 -32.31 -37.19 -14.44
N THR A 61 -32.75 -36.60 -15.54
CA THR A 61 -33.59 -35.38 -15.55
C THR A 61 -35.02 -35.67 -16.00
N TRP A 62 -35.24 -36.77 -16.73
CA TRP A 62 -36.56 -37.13 -17.24
C TRP A 62 -36.82 -38.63 -17.12
N MET A 63 -38.01 -38.98 -16.62
CA MET A 63 -38.43 -40.37 -16.49
C MET A 63 -39.90 -40.58 -16.83
N SER A 64 -40.22 -41.65 -17.54
CA SER A 64 -41.59 -42.09 -17.79
C SER A 64 -41.77 -43.58 -17.50
N LEU A 65 -42.68 -43.84 -16.57
CA LEU A 65 -43.12 -45.16 -16.10
C LEU A 65 -44.61 -45.36 -16.37
N TYR A 66 -45.22 -44.53 -17.21
CA TYR A 66 -46.66 -44.55 -17.48
C TYR A 66 -47.12 -45.94 -17.91
N ASN A 67 -48.25 -46.41 -17.37
CA ASN A 67 -48.83 -47.73 -17.70
C ASN A 67 -47.84 -48.91 -17.50
N THR A 68 -47.16 -48.92 -16.36
CA THR A 68 -46.39 -50.06 -15.82
C THR A 68 -47.04 -50.55 -14.51
N ASN A 69 -46.58 -51.67 -13.95
CA ASN A 69 -47.05 -52.18 -12.66
C ASN A 69 -46.02 -51.98 -11.53
N ILE A 70 -45.14 -50.99 -11.69
CA ILE A 70 -44.18 -50.57 -10.66
C ILE A 70 -44.94 -49.87 -9.54
N ASN A 71 -44.75 -50.31 -8.30
CA ASN A 71 -45.45 -49.79 -7.13
C ASN A 71 -44.52 -49.27 -6.01
N ASN A 72 -43.21 -49.42 -6.17
CA ASN A 72 -42.19 -48.88 -5.29
C ASN A 72 -41.44 -47.75 -6.02
N PHE A 73 -41.52 -46.53 -5.50
CA PHE A 73 -40.86 -45.34 -6.06
C PHE A 73 -39.86 -44.72 -5.08
N SER A 74 -39.34 -45.48 -4.11
CA SER A 74 -38.38 -44.97 -3.12
C SER A 74 -37.12 -44.40 -3.77
N PHE A 75 -36.74 -44.92 -4.94
CA PHE A 75 -35.61 -44.43 -5.73
C PHE A 75 -35.77 -42.97 -6.18
N VAL A 76 -37.00 -42.42 -6.25
CA VAL A 76 -37.24 -41.03 -6.68
C VAL A 76 -36.60 -40.04 -5.71
N ALA A 77 -36.56 -40.36 -4.42
CA ALA A 77 -35.89 -39.53 -3.41
C ALA A 77 -34.36 -39.45 -3.61
N GLU A 78 -33.78 -40.37 -4.38
CA GLU A 78 -32.35 -40.45 -4.69
C GLU A 78 -31.97 -39.81 -6.03
N LEU A 79 -32.93 -39.20 -6.75
CA LEU A 79 -32.72 -38.53 -8.03
C LEU A 79 -32.67 -37.00 -7.85
N PRO A 80 -31.52 -36.41 -7.48
CA PRO A 80 -31.44 -34.98 -7.13
C PRO A 80 -31.74 -34.03 -8.29
N ASN A 81 -31.60 -34.51 -9.54
CA ASN A 81 -31.73 -33.69 -10.75
C ASN A 81 -32.97 -34.02 -11.59
N ILE A 82 -33.90 -34.83 -11.08
CA ILE A 82 -35.14 -35.14 -11.79
C ILE A 82 -35.97 -33.87 -11.99
N GLN A 83 -36.26 -33.53 -13.24
CA GLN A 83 -37.08 -32.37 -13.62
C GLN A 83 -38.51 -32.80 -13.96
N THR A 84 -38.67 -33.99 -14.54
CA THR A 84 -39.97 -34.51 -14.95
C THR A 84 -40.03 -36.01 -14.69
N ILE A 85 -41.10 -36.44 -14.02
CA ILE A 85 -41.41 -37.86 -13.82
C ILE A 85 -42.88 -38.11 -14.16
N CYS A 86 -43.11 -39.04 -15.10
CA CYS A 86 -44.44 -39.56 -15.39
C CYS A 86 -44.60 -40.90 -14.67
N LEU A 87 -45.36 -40.91 -13.58
CA LEU A 87 -45.60 -42.13 -12.79
C LEU A 87 -46.65 -43.03 -13.47
N PRO A 88 -46.69 -44.33 -13.12
CA PRO A 88 -47.69 -45.25 -13.64
C PRO A 88 -49.11 -44.75 -13.35
N ARG A 89 -50.03 -44.99 -14.29
CA ARG A 89 -51.46 -44.68 -14.07
C ARG A 89 -51.99 -45.69 -13.06
N THR A 90 -52.14 -45.26 -11.81
CA THR A 90 -52.88 -46.04 -10.81
C THR A 90 -54.34 -46.10 -11.25
N GLY A 91 -54.90 -47.30 -11.31
CA GLY A 91 -56.31 -47.51 -11.66
C GLY A 91 -57.23 -46.72 -10.72
N ASP A 92 -58.32 -46.22 -11.30
CA ASP A 92 -59.48 -45.56 -10.70
C ASP A 92 -59.31 -44.12 -10.16
N LEU A 93 -59.84 -43.18 -10.94
CA LEU A 93 -60.13 -41.79 -10.55
C LEU A 93 -61.27 -41.70 -9.51
N ILE A 94 -61.77 -42.81 -8.96
CA ILE A 94 -62.88 -42.83 -8.00
C ILE A 94 -62.68 -43.97 -6.99
N GLY A 95 -61.71 -43.82 -6.09
CA GLY A 95 -61.49 -44.76 -4.98
C GLY A 95 -60.05 -44.68 -4.48
N GLY A 96 -59.84 -44.26 -3.23
CA GLY A 96 -58.53 -44.09 -2.62
C GLY A 96 -57.74 -45.40 -2.52
N GLY A 97 -57.12 -45.83 -3.62
CA GLY A 97 -56.21 -46.96 -3.65
C GLY A 97 -54.82 -46.61 -3.09
N PRO A 98 -54.05 -47.62 -2.64
CA PRO A 98 -52.79 -47.45 -1.90
C PRO A 98 -51.68 -46.71 -2.68
N GLY A 99 -51.76 -46.64 -4.00
CA GLY A 99 -50.75 -45.97 -4.84
C GLY A 99 -50.70 -44.44 -4.67
N ASN A 100 -51.84 -43.78 -4.46
CA ASN A 100 -51.88 -42.31 -4.31
C ASN A 100 -51.36 -41.86 -2.93
N ALA A 101 -51.59 -42.67 -1.89
CA ALA A 101 -51.06 -42.44 -0.55
C ALA A 101 -49.53 -42.53 -0.52
N TYR A 102 -48.95 -43.48 -1.28
CA TYR A 102 -47.50 -43.63 -1.37
C TYR A 102 -46.82 -42.46 -2.09
N ILE A 103 -47.42 -41.95 -3.18
CA ILE A 103 -46.90 -40.75 -3.87
C ILE A 103 -46.95 -39.52 -2.95
N ALA A 104 -48.04 -39.34 -2.21
CA ALA A 104 -48.16 -38.25 -1.24
C ALA A 104 -47.08 -38.33 -0.15
N GLN A 105 -46.77 -39.54 0.35
CA GLN A 105 -45.71 -39.75 1.34
C GLN A 105 -44.32 -39.40 0.78
N VAL A 106 -43.99 -39.86 -0.43
CA VAL A 106 -42.70 -39.54 -1.07
C VAL A 106 -42.54 -38.03 -1.26
N VAL A 107 -43.60 -37.34 -1.70
CA VAL A 107 -43.58 -35.88 -1.82
C VAL A 107 -43.39 -35.21 -0.46
N GLN A 108 -44.09 -35.69 0.57
CA GLN A 108 -43.98 -35.16 1.93
C GLN A 108 -42.56 -35.31 2.49
N ASP A 109 -41.93 -36.48 2.34
CA ASP A 109 -40.58 -36.75 2.85
C ASP A 109 -39.54 -35.88 2.13
N VAL A 110 -39.67 -35.72 0.81
CA VAL A 110 -38.79 -34.83 0.02
C VAL A 110 -38.94 -33.37 0.46
N CYS A 111 -40.18 -32.91 0.68
CA CYS A 111 -40.44 -31.56 1.17
C CYS A 111 -39.87 -31.33 2.58
N GLN A 112 -40.05 -32.30 3.49
CA GLN A 112 -39.54 -32.20 4.86
C GLN A 112 -38.00 -32.13 4.88
N LYS A 113 -37.32 -32.99 4.11
CA LYS A 113 -35.86 -32.99 4.04
C LYS A 113 -35.32 -31.67 3.49
N LYS A 114 -35.91 -31.14 2.41
CA LYS A 114 -35.52 -29.84 1.85
C LYS A 114 -35.74 -28.70 2.83
N ASN A 115 -36.85 -28.70 3.56
CA ASN A 115 -37.11 -27.66 4.56
C ASN A 115 -36.08 -27.69 5.71
N GLN A 116 -35.70 -28.88 6.19
CA GLN A 116 -34.66 -29.02 7.21
C GLN A 116 -33.28 -28.52 6.73
N GLU A 117 -32.92 -28.80 5.48
CA GLU A 117 -31.68 -28.28 4.89
C GLU A 117 -31.70 -26.75 4.77
N LEU A 118 -32.84 -26.17 4.36
CA LEU A 118 -33.02 -24.72 4.29
C LEU A 118 -32.94 -24.06 5.67
N GLU A 119 -33.55 -24.65 6.70
CA GLU A 119 -33.48 -24.12 8.07
C GLU A 119 -32.05 -24.11 8.61
N LYS A 120 -31.29 -25.20 8.39
CA LYS A 120 -29.87 -25.27 8.78
C LYS A 120 -29.04 -24.19 8.08
N LEU A 121 -29.22 -24.05 6.76
CA LEU A 121 -28.51 -23.06 5.98
C LEU A 121 -28.84 -21.62 6.44
N SER A 122 -30.09 -21.35 6.79
CA SER A 122 -30.51 -20.06 7.35
C SER A 122 -29.81 -19.77 8.67
N GLN A 123 -29.81 -20.74 9.59
CA GLN A 123 -29.17 -20.58 10.89
C GLN A 123 -27.65 -20.35 10.78
N GLU A 124 -26.98 -21.08 9.88
CA GLU A 124 -25.54 -20.89 9.61
C GLU A 124 -25.25 -19.49 9.09
N LYS A 125 -26.06 -19.00 8.14
CA LYS A 125 -25.93 -17.63 7.62
C LYS A 125 -26.15 -16.56 8.68
N ASP A 126 -27.16 -16.72 9.53
CA ASP A 126 -27.42 -15.76 10.59
C ASP A 126 -26.28 -15.71 11.62
N GLN A 127 -25.68 -16.86 11.93
CA GLN A 127 -24.50 -16.94 12.80
C GLN A 127 -23.27 -16.28 12.18
N GLU A 128 -23.02 -16.52 10.89
CA GLU A 128 -21.91 -15.92 10.15
C GLU A 128 -22.05 -14.39 10.09
N LEU A 129 -23.24 -13.88 9.77
CA LEU A 129 -23.54 -12.45 9.79
C LEU A 129 -23.36 -11.84 11.19
N GLY A 130 -23.78 -12.55 12.24
CA GLY A 130 -23.60 -12.12 13.62
C GLY A 130 -22.13 -12.01 14.04
N LYS A 131 -21.27 -12.93 13.58
CA LYS A 131 -19.81 -12.86 13.82
C LYS A 131 -19.19 -11.68 13.07
N LEU A 132 -19.50 -11.54 11.78
CA LEU A 132 -18.97 -10.48 10.94
C LEU A 132 -19.35 -9.09 11.47
N SER A 133 -20.58 -8.92 11.97
CA SER A 133 -21.02 -7.66 12.60
C SER A 133 -20.17 -7.33 13.82
N LYS A 134 -19.92 -8.29 14.71
CA LYS A 134 -19.11 -8.08 15.92
C LYS A 134 -17.66 -7.74 15.59
N GLU A 135 -17.07 -8.43 14.62
CA GLU A 135 -15.70 -8.16 14.16
C GLU A 135 -15.59 -6.74 13.60
N LYS A 136 -16.57 -6.32 12.79
CA LYS A 136 -16.62 -4.97 12.23
C LYS A 136 -16.75 -3.90 13.32
N ASP A 137 -17.59 -4.12 14.33
CA ASP A 137 -17.75 -3.18 15.44
C ASP A 137 -16.46 -3.05 16.27
N GLN A 138 -15.77 -4.17 16.52
CA GLN A 138 -14.47 -4.18 17.21
C GLN A 138 -13.37 -3.46 16.42
N GLU A 139 -13.32 -3.67 15.09
CA GLU A 139 -12.36 -3.00 14.23
C GLU A 139 -12.59 -1.48 14.19
N LEU A 140 -13.85 -1.05 14.13
CA LEU A 140 -14.22 0.37 14.19
C LEU A 140 -13.85 0.99 15.54
N GLU A 141 -14.07 0.29 16.66
CA GLU A 141 -13.68 0.77 17.98
C GLU A 141 -12.16 0.93 18.09
N LYS A 142 -11.40 -0.08 17.63
CA LYS A 142 -9.93 -0.03 17.64
C LYS A 142 -9.41 1.12 16.80
N LEU A 143 -9.93 1.30 15.58
CA LEU A 143 -9.53 2.40 14.69
C LEU A 143 -9.85 3.76 15.31
N SER A 144 -10.99 3.88 16.00
CA SER A 144 -11.37 5.10 16.72
C SER A 144 -10.38 5.41 17.83
N GLN A 145 -10.04 4.42 18.66
CA GLN A 145 -9.07 4.57 19.76
C GLN A 145 -7.68 4.96 19.26
N GLU A 146 -7.17 4.30 18.21
CA GLU A 146 -5.88 4.63 17.60
C GLU A 146 -5.86 6.08 17.09
N LYS A 147 -6.93 6.52 16.43
CA LYS A 147 -7.06 7.89 15.95
C LYS A 147 -7.07 8.92 17.09
N TYR A 148 -7.75 8.64 18.20
CA TYR A 148 -7.75 9.54 19.36
C TYR A 148 -6.36 9.63 20.01
N GLN A 149 -5.65 8.51 20.13
CA GLN A 149 -4.28 8.50 20.67
C GLN A 149 -3.31 9.29 19.78
N GLU A 150 -3.42 9.15 18.46
CA GLU A 150 -2.59 9.91 17.52
C GLU A 150 -2.86 11.42 17.61
N LEU A 151 -4.13 11.83 17.72
CA LEU A 151 -4.51 13.22 17.91
C LEU A 151 -3.99 13.80 19.24
N GLU A 152 -4.06 13.03 20.32
CA GLU A 152 -3.54 13.44 21.63
C GLU A 152 -2.02 13.64 21.58
N LYS A 153 -1.30 12.70 20.96
CA LYS A 153 0.15 12.79 20.82
C LYS A 153 0.58 14.00 19.99
N LEU A 154 -0.11 14.26 18.88
CA LEU A 154 0.12 15.44 18.03
C LEU A 154 -0.16 16.76 18.79
N SER A 155 -1.19 16.77 19.65
CA SER A 155 -1.47 17.94 20.50
C SER A 155 -0.34 18.20 21.48
N GLN A 156 0.14 17.15 22.17
CA GLN A 156 1.24 17.27 23.12
C GLN A 156 2.54 17.75 22.46
N GLU A 157 2.86 17.24 21.26
CA GLU A 157 4.03 17.68 20.49
C GLU A 157 3.94 19.17 20.13
N LYS A 158 2.77 19.64 19.69
CA LYS A 158 2.54 21.07 19.40
C LYS A 158 2.66 21.95 20.64
N ASP A 159 2.12 21.52 21.77
CA ASP A 159 2.21 22.28 23.02
C ASP A 159 3.67 22.41 23.48
N GLN A 160 4.46 21.34 23.35
CA GLN A 160 5.91 21.37 23.65
C GLN A 160 6.69 22.29 22.72
N GLU A 161 6.39 22.29 21.42
CA GLU A 161 7.04 23.18 20.45
C GLU A 161 6.69 24.64 20.72
N LEU A 162 5.43 24.92 21.05
CA LEU A 162 4.98 26.26 21.43
C LEU A 162 5.66 26.75 22.72
N GLU A 163 5.85 25.86 23.70
CA GLU A 163 6.57 26.19 24.94
C GLU A 163 8.04 26.56 24.65
N LYS A 164 8.73 25.79 23.81
CA LYS A 164 10.12 26.10 23.40
C LYS A 164 10.22 27.44 22.68
N LEU A 165 9.34 27.71 21.71
CA LEU A 165 9.30 29.00 21.01
C LEU A 165 9.00 30.16 21.95
N SER A 166 8.13 29.96 22.94
CA SER A 166 7.83 30.95 23.97
C SER A 166 9.06 31.27 24.82
N GLN A 167 9.80 30.24 25.24
CA GLN A 167 11.04 30.39 26.00
C GLN A 167 12.12 31.13 25.20
N GLU A 168 12.34 30.79 23.92
CA GLU A 168 13.27 31.49 23.04
C GLU A 168 12.88 32.96 22.84
N ASN A 169 11.58 33.24 22.62
CA ASN A 169 11.08 34.61 22.50
C ASN A 169 11.28 35.40 23.80
N GLN A 170 11.13 34.77 24.95
CA GLN A 170 11.43 35.39 26.25
C GLN A 170 12.92 35.75 26.36
N GLN A 171 13.83 34.87 25.94
CA GLN A 171 15.27 35.18 25.94
C GLN A 171 15.60 36.40 25.05
N PHE A 172 15.00 36.51 23.86
CA PHE A 172 15.17 37.70 23.01
C PHE A 172 14.61 38.97 23.66
N ARG A 173 13.50 38.88 24.39
CA ARG A 173 12.95 40.02 25.13
C ARG A 173 13.87 40.47 26.25
N GLU A 174 14.46 39.53 27.01
CA GLU A 174 15.43 39.88 28.04
C GLU A 174 16.68 40.52 27.43
N LEU A 175 17.21 39.99 26.33
CA LEU A 175 18.32 40.61 25.59
C LEU A 175 17.98 42.04 25.12
N SER A 176 16.77 42.22 24.57
CA SER A 176 16.28 43.54 24.14
C SER A 176 16.17 44.52 25.30
N LYS A 177 15.77 44.08 26.50
CA LYS A 177 15.71 44.97 27.68
C LYS A 177 17.11 45.43 28.11
N LEU A 178 18.12 44.57 27.96
CA LEU A 178 19.52 44.89 28.27
C LEU A 178 20.08 45.94 27.30
N LEU A 179 19.80 45.80 26.01
CA LEU A 179 20.29 46.72 24.98
C LEU A 179 19.47 48.02 24.91
N PHE A 180 18.17 47.94 25.18
CA PHE A 180 17.23 49.05 25.08
C PHE A 180 16.39 49.19 26.35
N PRO A 181 16.99 49.70 27.44
CA PRO A 181 16.25 49.93 28.67
C PRO A 181 15.06 50.87 28.41
N ASN A 182 13.90 50.53 28.97
CA ASN A 182 12.65 51.27 28.84
C ASN A 182 12.07 51.36 27.41
N ARG A 183 12.49 50.50 26.48
CA ARG A 183 11.84 50.36 25.17
C ARG A 183 11.04 49.05 25.08
N PRO A 184 9.90 49.05 24.37
CA PRO A 184 9.19 47.80 24.08
C PRO A 184 10.06 46.93 23.17
N TYR A 185 9.90 45.61 23.30
CA TYR A 185 10.59 44.66 22.44
C TYR A 185 10.22 44.88 20.97
N ASN A 186 11.23 45.11 20.14
CA ASN A 186 11.14 45.16 18.69
C ASN A 186 12.25 44.30 18.11
N PHE A 187 11.88 43.22 17.42
CA PHE A 187 12.84 42.27 16.86
C PHE A 187 13.74 42.90 15.79
N LEU A 188 13.21 43.81 14.98
CA LEU A 188 13.99 44.47 13.93
C LEU A 188 15.05 45.40 14.54
N GLU A 189 14.68 46.20 15.55
CA GLU A 189 15.64 47.04 16.29
C GLU A 189 16.72 46.19 16.97
N LEU A 190 16.33 45.06 17.59
CA LEU A 190 17.28 44.12 18.18
C LEU A 190 18.24 43.55 17.14
N GLN A 191 17.74 43.12 15.98
CA GLN A 191 18.56 42.59 14.91
C GLN A 191 19.56 43.62 14.37
N LEU A 192 19.12 44.87 14.17
CA LEU A 192 19.96 45.97 13.71
C LEU A 192 21.04 46.32 14.74
N GLU A 193 20.69 46.37 16.03
CA GLU A 193 21.65 46.67 17.09
C GLU A 193 22.68 45.54 17.27
N VAL A 194 22.27 44.27 17.19
CA VAL A 194 23.20 43.14 17.16
C VAL A 194 24.16 43.24 15.96
N ALA A 195 23.64 43.60 14.77
CA ALA A 195 24.48 43.82 13.59
C ALA A 195 25.46 44.98 13.80
N ARG A 196 25.01 46.09 14.42
CA ARG A 196 25.82 47.26 14.75
C ARG A 196 26.95 46.91 15.72
N LEU A 197 26.64 46.20 16.80
CA LEU A 197 27.64 45.76 17.79
C LEU A 197 28.68 44.83 17.15
N LYS A 198 28.23 43.85 16.35
CA LYS A 198 29.12 42.95 15.63
C LYS A 198 30.02 43.69 14.64
N TYR A 199 29.47 44.67 13.92
CA TYR A 199 30.24 45.53 13.01
C TYR A 199 31.33 46.30 13.78
N GLN A 200 30.99 46.88 14.94
CA GLN A 200 31.95 47.59 15.78
C GLN A 200 33.07 46.69 16.32
N GLU A 201 32.75 45.44 16.68
CA GLU A 201 33.73 44.45 17.15
C GLU A 201 34.70 44.00 16.04
N LEU A 202 34.21 43.88 14.80
CA LEU A 202 35.00 43.38 13.68
C LEU A 202 35.96 44.41 13.07
N ILE A 203 35.63 45.71 13.13
CA ILE A 203 36.50 46.79 12.61
C ILE A 203 37.95 46.67 13.10
N PRO A 204 38.23 46.60 14.42
CA PRO A 204 39.61 46.50 14.90
C PRO A 204 40.28 45.18 14.48
N GLN A 205 39.53 44.08 14.38
CA GLN A 205 40.07 42.79 13.92
C GLN A 205 40.52 42.84 12.47
N VAL A 206 39.68 43.38 11.57
CA VAL A 206 40.02 43.61 10.16
C VAL A 206 41.25 44.51 10.05
N ARG A 207 41.29 45.61 10.82
CA ARG A 207 42.43 46.52 10.83
C ARG A 207 43.73 45.83 11.27
N ASN A 208 43.69 45.06 12.34
CA ASN A 208 44.87 44.35 12.85
C ASN A 208 45.36 43.29 11.86
N LYS A 209 44.44 42.50 11.29
CA LYS A 209 44.76 41.50 10.27
C LYS A 209 45.36 42.11 9.01
N LYS A 210 44.85 43.28 8.60
CA LYS A 210 45.41 44.04 7.49
C LYS A 210 46.85 44.46 7.77
N ILE A 211 47.13 44.99 8.97
CA ILE A 211 48.49 45.37 9.38
C ILE A 211 49.42 44.15 9.41
N GLU A 212 48.98 43.03 9.98
CA GLU A 212 49.75 41.77 9.99
C GLU A 212 50.11 41.32 8.57
N LEU A 213 49.13 41.34 7.66
CA LEU A 213 49.34 40.96 6.28
C LEU A 213 50.27 41.93 5.55
N GLU A 214 50.09 43.25 5.72
CA GLU A 214 50.97 44.27 5.13
C GLU A 214 52.43 44.11 5.59
N GLN A 215 52.66 43.75 6.85
CA GLN A 215 54.00 43.43 7.37
C GLN A 215 54.58 42.18 6.70
N LEU A 216 53.79 41.10 6.56
CA LEU A 216 54.23 39.88 5.88
C LEU A 216 54.55 40.14 4.41
N ILE A 217 53.73 40.93 3.71
CA ILE A 217 53.95 41.34 2.32
C ILE A 217 55.25 42.14 2.21
N THR A 218 55.47 43.09 3.12
CA THR A 218 56.69 43.91 3.15
C THR A 218 57.93 43.04 3.38
N ASN A 219 57.86 42.09 4.32
CA ASN A 219 58.94 41.15 4.58
C ASN A 219 59.23 40.26 3.37
N ALA A 220 58.19 39.75 2.70
CA ALA A 220 58.33 38.96 1.48
C ALA A 220 58.97 39.78 0.36
N LYS A 221 58.50 41.02 0.12
CA LYS A 221 59.07 41.93 -0.88
C LYS A 221 60.55 42.23 -0.61
N ASN A 222 60.92 42.48 0.65
CA ASN A 222 62.30 42.75 1.04
C ASN A 222 63.25 41.55 0.87
N LYS A 223 62.74 40.32 0.93
CA LYS A 223 63.52 39.10 0.66
C LYS A 223 63.72 38.82 -0.82
N THR A 224 63.00 39.54 -1.68
CA THR A 224 63.00 39.32 -3.13
C THR A 224 63.68 40.45 -3.90
N GLU A 225 64.14 40.16 -5.12
CA GLU A 225 64.63 41.19 -6.04
C GLU A 225 63.46 42.03 -6.58
N VAL A 226 63.76 43.24 -7.06
CA VAL A 226 62.75 44.20 -7.58
C VAL A 226 61.82 43.57 -8.63
N SER A 227 62.34 42.63 -9.43
CA SER A 227 61.59 41.89 -10.46
C SER A 227 60.45 41.01 -9.91
N PHE A 228 60.51 40.58 -8.65
CA PHE A 228 59.50 39.70 -8.03
C PHE A 228 58.43 40.45 -7.23
N VAL A 229 58.65 41.75 -6.94
CA VAL A 229 57.69 42.57 -6.18
C VAL A 229 56.32 42.61 -6.88
N ALA A 230 56.31 42.80 -8.20
CA ALA A 230 55.09 42.78 -9.00
C ALA A 230 54.40 41.40 -9.00
N ILE A 231 55.18 40.31 -8.90
CA ILE A 231 54.66 38.95 -8.87
C ILE A 231 53.97 38.67 -7.53
N ILE A 232 54.49 39.19 -6.41
CA ILE A 232 53.83 39.11 -5.10
C ILE A 232 52.46 39.81 -5.15
N ASP A 233 52.39 41.00 -5.76
CA ASP A 233 51.14 41.74 -5.89
C ASP A 233 50.12 40.99 -6.77
N LEU A 234 50.57 40.40 -7.88
CA LEU A 234 49.72 39.56 -8.74
C LEU A 234 49.26 38.27 -8.03
N PHE A 235 50.13 37.62 -7.27
CA PHE A 235 49.82 36.42 -6.50
C PHE A 235 48.70 36.67 -5.49
N LEU A 236 48.81 37.75 -4.71
CA LEU A 236 47.81 38.12 -3.72
C LEU A 236 46.52 38.65 -4.35
N GLY A 237 46.64 39.42 -5.44
CA GLY A 237 45.48 39.91 -6.20
C GLY A 237 44.67 38.77 -6.81
N THR A 238 45.34 37.76 -7.34
CA THR A 238 44.69 36.55 -7.90
C THR A 238 43.99 35.76 -6.80
N GLN A 239 44.64 35.57 -5.64
CA GLN A 239 44.00 34.93 -4.50
C GLN A 239 42.77 35.70 -4.02
N LYS A 240 42.86 37.02 -3.95
CA LYS A 240 41.73 37.89 -3.58
C LYS A 240 40.56 37.73 -4.55
N GLN A 241 40.81 37.69 -5.86
CA GLN A 241 39.77 37.45 -6.88
C GLN A 241 39.06 36.11 -6.66
N ILE A 242 39.81 35.03 -6.41
CA ILE A 242 39.24 33.71 -6.13
C ILE A 242 38.31 33.77 -4.91
N VAL A 243 38.73 34.43 -3.83
CA VAL A 243 37.98 34.47 -2.57
C VAL A 243 36.76 35.38 -2.63
N GLU A 244 36.87 36.57 -3.25
CA GLU A 244 35.78 37.55 -3.31
C GLU A 244 34.76 37.26 -4.40
N GLN A 245 35.22 36.83 -5.57
CA GLN A 245 34.35 36.65 -6.74
C GLN A 245 33.92 35.20 -6.94
N GLY A 246 34.49 34.26 -6.17
CA GLY A 246 34.28 32.83 -6.38
C GLY A 246 34.80 32.34 -7.73
N ASP A 247 35.64 33.12 -8.40
CA ASP A 247 36.23 32.79 -9.70
C ASP A 247 37.29 31.72 -9.51
N ASN A 248 36.82 30.48 -9.45
CA ASN A 248 37.63 29.29 -9.33
C ASN A 248 37.83 28.62 -10.69
N SER A 249 37.92 29.42 -11.76
CA SER A 249 38.22 28.90 -13.09
C SER A 249 39.62 28.30 -13.13
N ASP A 250 39.79 27.26 -13.97
CA ASP A 250 41.08 26.58 -14.14
C ASP A 250 42.19 27.56 -14.58
N ILE A 251 41.81 28.64 -15.27
CA ILE A 251 42.71 29.70 -15.71
C ILE A 251 43.25 30.48 -14.51
N VAL A 252 42.38 30.99 -13.63
CA VAL A 252 42.78 31.79 -12.45
C VAL A 252 43.56 30.92 -11.46
N ARG A 253 43.17 29.66 -11.30
CA ARG A 253 43.91 28.70 -10.48
C ARG A 253 45.29 28.39 -11.07
N GLY A 254 45.37 28.21 -12.39
CA GLY A 254 46.62 28.03 -13.12
C GLY A 254 47.55 29.24 -12.99
N GLN A 255 47.02 30.46 -13.04
CA GLN A 255 47.77 31.70 -12.80
C GLN A 255 48.33 31.76 -11.37
N LEU A 256 47.51 31.45 -10.36
CA LEU A 256 47.96 31.41 -8.96
C LEU A 256 49.10 30.41 -8.77
N THR A 257 48.98 29.20 -9.35
CA THR A 257 50.04 28.19 -9.33
C THR A 257 51.30 28.65 -10.05
N ALA A 258 51.18 29.33 -11.19
CA ALA A 258 52.33 29.87 -11.90
C ALA A 258 53.08 30.92 -11.07
N TYR A 259 52.37 31.86 -10.45
CA TYR A 259 52.98 32.85 -9.56
C TYR A 259 53.63 32.20 -8.35
N GLN A 260 52.96 31.20 -7.74
CA GLN A 260 53.51 30.44 -6.62
C GLN A 260 54.83 29.75 -6.98
N ASN A 261 54.89 29.06 -8.13
CA ASN A 261 56.09 28.37 -8.60
C ASN A 261 57.25 29.34 -8.83
N VAL A 262 56.97 30.54 -9.36
CA VAL A 262 58.00 31.58 -9.56
C VAL A 262 58.50 32.11 -8.22
N LEU A 263 57.61 32.39 -7.28
CA LEU A 263 57.97 32.92 -5.97
C LEU A 263 58.69 31.90 -5.07
N GLN A 264 58.43 30.59 -5.24
CA GLN A 264 59.13 29.52 -4.52
C GLN A 264 60.65 29.50 -4.77
N THR A 265 61.13 30.18 -5.81
CA THR A 265 62.57 30.34 -6.06
C THR A 265 63.24 31.27 -5.04
N LYS A 266 62.47 32.07 -4.28
CA LYS A 266 62.97 33.07 -3.32
C LYS A 266 62.31 33.02 -1.95
N LEU A 267 61.06 32.56 -1.86
CA LEU A 267 60.27 32.44 -0.64
C LEU A 267 59.98 30.97 -0.35
N THR A 268 59.88 30.60 0.93
CA THR A 268 59.54 29.23 1.30
C THR A 268 58.07 28.94 1.01
N GLN A 269 57.74 27.65 0.85
CA GLN A 269 56.35 27.23 0.71
C GLN A 269 55.51 27.64 1.92
N GLU A 270 56.08 27.62 3.13
CA GLU A 270 55.40 28.04 4.36
C GLU A 270 55.10 29.54 4.38
N GLU A 271 56.02 30.39 3.91
CA GLU A 271 55.81 31.84 3.78
C GLU A 271 54.69 32.16 2.79
N LEU A 272 54.70 31.49 1.63
CA LEU A 272 53.68 31.66 0.60
C LEU A 272 52.31 31.18 1.08
N GLN A 273 52.25 30.03 1.77
CA GLN A 273 51.01 29.53 2.33
C GLN A 273 50.49 30.45 3.45
N THR A 274 51.38 30.99 4.29
CA THR A 274 51.01 31.95 5.33
C THR A 274 50.42 33.21 4.72
N LEU A 275 51.02 33.75 3.66
CA LEU A 275 50.48 34.90 2.92
C LEU A 275 49.09 34.61 2.35
N LEU A 276 48.89 33.46 1.69
CA LEU A 276 47.59 33.06 1.13
C LEU A 276 46.52 32.90 2.22
N ASN A 277 46.87 32.25 3.33
CA ASN A 277 45.95 32.04 4.44
C ASN A 277 45.52 33.38 5.05
N LYS A 278 46.47 34.29 5.30
CA LYS A 278 46.17 35.62 5.86
C LYS A 278 45.38 36.50 4.89
N GLN A 279 45.68 36.44 3.59
CA GLN A 279 44.89 37.12 2.56
C GLN A 279 43.45 36.60 2.55
N THR A 280 43.26 35.29 2.67
CA THR A 280 41.94 34.65 2.69
C THR A 280 41.15 35.02 3.95
N GLU A 281 41.78 34.93 5.13
CA GLU A 281 41.21 35.38 6.41
C GLU A 281 40.74 36.84 6.32
N LEU A 282 41.59 37.73 5.80
CA LEU A 282 41.27 39.15 5.67
C LEU A 282 40.09 39.39 4.72
N CYS A 283 40.09 38.78 3.54
CA CYS A 283 38.99 38.91 2.57
C CYS A 283 37.65 38.44 3.16
N GLN A 284 37.64 37.33 3.91
CA GLN A 284 36.43 36.84 4.57
C GLN A 284 35.90 37.83 5.61
N LEU A 285 36.79 38.42 6.43
CA LEU A 285 36.40 39.42 7.41
C LEU A 285 35.92 40.72 6.75
N GLU A 286 36.57 41.18 5.68
CA GLU A 286 36.15 42.35 4.89
C GLU A 286 34.75 42.15 4.28
N ASN A 287 34.49 40.95 3.72
CA ASN A 287 33.18 40.58 3.20
C ASN A 287 32.11 40.54 4.31
N HIS A 288 32.45 39.95 5.47
CA HIS A 288 31.52 39.92 6.59
C HIS A 288 31.16 41.33 7.08
N LEU A 289 32.16 42.22 7.17
CA LEU A 289 31.99 43.60 7.55
C LEU A 289 31.13 44.38 6.53
N ALA A 290 31.34 44.15 5.23
CA ALA A 290 30.55 44.75 4.16
C ALA A 290 29.07 44.35 4.24
N ASN A 291 28.79 43.06 4.49
CA ASN A 291 27.43 42.55 4.65
C ASN A 291 26.72 43.16 5.86
N LEU A 292 27.40 43.24 7.01
CA LEU A 292 26.85 43.91 8.20
C LEU A 292 26.54 45.39 7.93
N LYS A 293 27.41 46.08 7.17
CA LYS A 293 27.17 47.46 6.77
C LYS A 293 25.93 47.64 5.89
N LEU A 294 25.60 46.65 5.04
CA LEU A 294 24.38 46.67 4.24
C LEU A 294 23.14 46.52 5.12
N ILE A 295 23.17 45.59 6.07
CA ILE A 295 22.07 45.37 7.03
C ILE A 295 21.78 46.66 7.83
N ILE A 296 22.83 47.33 8.33
CA ILE A 296 22.69 48.56 9.11
C ILE A 296 22.18 49.75 8.28
N LYS A 297 22.40 49.76 6.96
CA LYS A 297 22.03 50.87 6.05
C LYS A 297 20.58 50.82 5.54
N GLN A 298 19.82 49.80 5.90
CA GLN A 298 18.43 49.65 5.46
C GLN A 298 17.42 50.44 6.33
N ASP A 299 17.91 51.17 7.33
CA ASP A 299 17.22 52.26 8.05
C ASP A 299 17.36 53.61 7.32
#